data_AF-A0A349R3V4-F1
#
_entry.id   AF-A0A349R3V4-F1
#
_cell.length_a   1.000
_cell.length_b   1.000
_cell.length_c   1.000
_cell.angle_alpha   90.00
_cell.angle_beta   90.00
_cell.angle_gamma   90.00
#
_symmetry.space_group_name_H-M   'P 1'
#
loop_
_entity.id
_entity.type
_entity.pdbx_description
1 polymer ?
#
loop_
_entity_poly.entity_id
_entity_poly.type
_entity_poly.pdbx_seq_one_letter_code
_entity_poly.pdbx_strand_id
1 'polypeptide(L)'
;MAFDKKRNIRQNIEAIRTVFSIEKEGRTATNDEISILKQYSGFGGLKFILNPVGQPDDINQWKASDMPYFPLTQELFSHIKDNSESENSYREYISKIRGSILDAFYTPTEITQSIAAAITDTGISISSILEPSAGVGAFIEPFTGIDGRRICAYEQDLLTEKILKNLYGSNADIRIDSFENMHEEDTGYDLIIGNIPFGTTSIFDLSYSRGKDQARKFAAQSVHNYFFLKATDKLREGGLLAFN
;
A
#
# COMPACT_ATOMS: atom_id res chain seq x y z
N MET A 1 -14.47 -6.15 16.83
CA MET A 1 -13.93 -7.53 17.00
C MET A 1 -12.45 -7.40 17.33
N ALA A 2 -11.90 -8.26 18.19
CA ALA A 2 -10.47 -8.23 18.50
C ALA A 2 -9.65 -8.64 17.26
N PHE A 3 -8.50 -7.99 17.05
CA PHE A 3 -7.58 -8.30 15.94
C PHE A 3 -7.01 -9.72 16.07
N ASP A 4 -7.38 -10.61 15.15
CA ASP A 4 -6.89 -11.99 15.10
C ASP A 4 -5.57 -12.08 14.32
N LYS A 5 -4.47 -12.04 15.06
CA LYS A 5 -3.10 -12.14 14.53
C LYS A 5 -2.86 -13.40 13.71
N LYS A 6 -3.45 -14.54 14.11
CA LYS A 6 -3.23 -15.84 13.45
C LYS A 6 -3.92 -15.88 12.11
N ARG A 7 -5.16 -15.37 12.05
CA ARG A 7 -5.90 -15.24 10.79
C ARG A 7 -5.21 -14.26 9.84
N ASN A 8 -4.82 -13.09 10.33
CA ASN A 8 -4.16 -12.05 9.51
C ASN A 8 -2.87 -12.56 8.84
N ILE A 9 -1.93 -13.13 9.60
CA ILE A 9 -0.68 -13.64 8.99
C ILE A 9 -0.94 -14.76 7.97
N ARG A 10 -1.91 -15.64 8.21
CA ARG A 10 -2.26 -16.70 7.26
C ARG A 10 -2.82 -16.14 5.96
N GLN A 11 -3.73 -15.16 6.05
CA GLN A 11 -4.28 -14.50 4.87
C GLN A 11 -3.19 -13.80 4.06
N ASN A 12 -2.25 -13.13 4.73
CA ASN A 12 -1.12 -12.51 4.05
C ASN A 12 -0.18 -13.53 3.38
N ILE A 13 0.13 -14.64 4.05
CA ILE A 13 0.96 -15.72 3.46
C ILE A 13 0.28 -16.27 2.21
N GLU A 14 -1.01 -16.58 2.28
CA GLU A 14 -1.74 -17.14 1.14
C GLU A 14 -1.83 -16.14 -0.02
N ALA A 15 -2.06 -14.84 0.25
CA ALA A 15 -2.02 -13.81 -0.79
C ALA A 15 -0.64 -13.67 -1.44
N ILE A 16 0.44 -13.68 -0.66
CA ILE A 16 1.82 -13.61 -1.19
C ILE A 16 2.16 -14.85 -2.02
N ARG A 17 1.77 -16.05 -1.56
CA ARG A 17 1.96 -17.29 -2.34
C ARG A 17 1.20 -17.23 -3.66
N THR A 18 -0.04 -16.76 -3.60
CA THR A 18 -0.92 -16.63 -4.78
C THR A 18 -0.33 -15.65 -5.79
N VAL A 19 0.10 -14.46 -5.36
CA VAL A 19 0.64 -13.45 -6.28
C VAL A 19 1.92 -13.94 -6.96
N PHE A 20 2.81 -14.61 -6.23
CA PHE A 20 4.02 -15.19 -6.84
C PHE A 20 3.70 -16.30 -7.84
N SER A 21 2.69 -17.14 -7.57
CA SER A 21 2.26 -18.17 -8.53
C SER A 21 1.74 -17.54 -9.83
N ILE A 22 0.87 -16.53 -9.71
CA ILE A 22 0.30 -15.81 -10.86
C ILE A 22 1.41 -15.18 -11.71
N GLU A 23 2.36 -14.50 -11.08
CA GLU A 23 3.48 -13.85 -11.78
C GLU A 23 4.39 -14.88 -12.47
N LYS A 24 4.72 -15.97 -11.78
CA LYS A 24 5.55 -17.05 -12.34
C LYS A 24 4.90 -17.72 -13.54
N GLU A 25 3.58 -17.86 -13.51
CA GLU A 25 2.78 -18.44 -14.59
C GLU A 25 2.49 -17.45 -15.72
N GLY A 26 2.75 -16.15 -15.53
CA GLY A 26 2.56 -15.11 -16.53
C GLY A 26 1.11 -14.93 -16.98
N ARG A 27 0.15 -15.17 -16.07
CA ARG A 27 -1.29 -15.13 -16.36
C ARG A 27 -2.02 -14.08 -15.53
N THR A 28 -3.31 -13.90 -15.80
CA THR A 28 -4.19 -13.09 -14.94
C THR A 28 -4.72 -13.93 -13.78
N ALA A 29 -5.03 -13.26 -12.67
CA ALA A 29 -5.67 -13.87 -11.52
C ALA A 29 -7.08 -14.39 -11.87
N THR A 30 -7.44 -15.55 -11.31
CA THR A 30 -8.81 -16.08 -11.33
C THR A 30 -9.66 -15.39 -10.27
N ASN A 31 -10.99 -15.53 -10.33
CA ASN A 31 -11.89 -14.94 -9.33
C ASN A 31 -11.63 -15.44 -7.89
N ASP A 32 -11.25 -16.71 -7.74
CA ASP A 32 -10.90 -17.29 -6.44
C ASP A 32 -9.60 -16.70 -5.91
N GLU A 33 -8.59 -16.53 -6.78
CA GLU A 33 -7.32 -15.89 -6.42
C GLU A 33 -7.51 -14.41 -6.10
N ILE A 34 -8.33 -13.67 -6.86
CA ILE A 34 -8.70 -12.29 -6.54
C ILE A 34 -9.30 -12.23 -5.13
N SER A 35 -10.18 -13.18 -4.78
CA SER A 35 -10.78 -13.25 -3.45
C SER A 35 -9.74 -13.48 -2.35
N ILE A 36 -8.69 -14.27 -2.61
CA ILE A 36 -7.55 -14.47 -1.70
C ILE A 36 -6.72 -13.20 -1.59
N LEU A 37 -6.38 -12.56 -2.71
CA LEU A 37 -5.59 -11.33 -2.75
C LEU A 37 -6.26 -10.19 -1.98
N LYS A 38 -7.60 -10.05 -2.05
CA LYS A 38 -8.38 -9.08 -1.28
C LYS A 38 -8.31 -9.28 0.24
N GLN A 39 -7.89 -10.44 0.73
CA GLN A 39 -7.70 -10.67 2.17
C GLN A 39 -6.35 -10.16 2.69
N TYR A 40 -5.43 -9.75 1.81
CA TYR A 40 -4.17 -9.16 2.23
C TYR A 40 -4.42 -7.85 2.98
N SER A 41 -3.86 -7.75 4.17
CA SER A 41 -4.01 -6.59 5.05
C SER A 41 -2.69 -6.18 5.70
N GLY A 42 -1.57 -6.57 5.08
CA GLY A 42 -0.21 -6.25 5.52
C GLY A 42 0.11 -6.67 6.96
N PHE A 43 1.27 -6.24 7.44
CA PHE A 43 1.86 -6.78 8.67
C PHE A 43 1.72 -5.86 9.90
N GLY A 44 0.85 -4.85 9.80
CA GLY A 44 0.55 -3.92 10.89
C GLY A 44 0.20 -4.64 12.19
N GLY A 45 0.90 -4.30 13.27
CA GLY A 45 0.66 -4.90 14.60
C GLY A 45 1.18 -6.33 14.79
N LEU A 46 1.78 -6.96 13.77
CA LEU A 46 2.41 -8.28 13.86
C LEU A 46 3.89 -8.20 14.29
N LYS A 47 4.14 -7.60 15.47
CA LYS A 47 5.50 -7.33 15.99
C LYS A 47 6.41 -8.56 16.05
N PHE A 48 5.85 -9.77 16.18
CA PHE A 48 6.61 -11.02 16.22
C PHE A 48 7.36 -11.33 14.92
N ILE A 49 7.02 -10.70 13.79
CA ILE A 49 7.75 -10.82 12.51
C ILE A 49 9.15 -10.18 12.57
N LEU A 50 9.39 -9.29 13.54
CA LEU A 50 10.72 -8.71 13.77
C LEU A 50 11.70 -9.72 14.37
N ASN A 51 11.19 -10.78 15.01
CA ASN A 51 12.02 -11.77 15.68
C ASN A 51 12.76 -12.67 14.66
N PRO A 52 13.95 -13.20 15.02
CA PRO A 52 14.67 -14.13 14.17
C PRO A 52 13.93 -15.47 14.02
N VAL A 53 14.04 -16.08 12.84
CA VAL A 53 13.42 -17.37 12.47
C VAL A 53 14.34 -18.25 11.60
N GLY A 54 15.63 -17.89 11.52
CA GLY A 54 16.58 -18.52 10.61
C GLY A 54 17.07 -19.89 11.08
N GLN A 55 16.98 -20.17 12.38
CA GLN A 55 17.36 -21.44 13.00
C GLN A 55 16.20 -22.01 13.82
N PRO A 56 16.05 -23.34 13.93
CA PRO A 56 15.02 -23.95 14.77
C PRO A 56 15.05 -23.49 16.24
N ASP A 57 16.25 -23.22 16.77
CA ASP A 57 16.44 -22.78 18.16
C ASP A 57 16.07 -21.31 18.39
N ASP A 58 15.81 -20.52 17.35
CA ASP A 58 15.43 -19.11 17.48
C ASP A 58 14.11 -18.95 18.26
N ILE A 59 13.24 -19.96 18.23
CA ILE A 59 11.98 -19.98 18.99
C ILE A 59 12.20 -19.78 20.50
N ASN A 60 13.36 -20.17 21.04
CA ASN A 60 13.69 -20.01 22.45
C ASN A 60 13.90 -18.54 22.86
N GLN A 61 14.15 -17.65 21.89
CA GLN A 61 14.30 -16.21 22.11
C GLN A 61 12.95 -15.47 22.03
N TRP A 62 11.89 -16.16 21.58
CA TRP A 62 10.57 -15.57 21.42
C TRP A 62 9.84 -15.48 22.77
N LYS A 63 8.94 -14.50 22.87
CA LYS A 63 8.00 -14.44 24.00
C LYS A 63 7.03 -15.62 23.90
N ALA A 64 6.68 -16.21 25.05
CA ALA A 64 5.74 -17.33 25.12
C ALA A 64 4.40 -17.05 24.40
N SER A 65 3.92 -15.81 24.43
CA SER A 65 2.70 -15.39 23.72
C SER A 65 2.82 -15.40 22.20
N ASP A 66 4.04 -15.29 21.67
CA ASP A 66 4.32 -15.16 20.24
C ASP A 66 4.83 -16.48 19.62
N MET A 67 5.35 -17.42 20.43
CA MET A 67 5.83 -18.73 19.97
C MET A 67 4.86 -19.49 19.04
N PRO A 68 3.52 -19.45 19.23
CA PRO A 68 2.58 -20.09 18.30
C PRO A 68 2.62 -19.57 16.85
N TYR A 69 3.18 -18.37 16.62
CA TYR A 69 3.33 -17.78 15.28
C TYR A 69 4.67 -18.10 14.62
N PHE A 70 5.64 -18.68 15.36
CA PHE A 70 6.96 -19.00 14.84
C PHE A 70 6.93 -19.82 13.53
N PRO A 71 6.14 -20.90 13.40
CA PRO A 71 6.07 -21.67 12.16
C PRO A 71 5.50 -20.85 10.98
N LEU A 72 4.56 -19.95 11.24
CA LEU A 72 3.95 -19.10 10.21
C LEU A 72 4.94 -18.03 9.73
N THR A 73 5.73 -17.46 10.63
CA THR A 73 6.79 -16.51 10.26
C THR A 73 7.91 -17.20 9.48
N GLN A 74 8.27 -18.45 9.85
CA GLN A 74 9.20 -19.26 9.07
C GLN A 74 8.67 -19.55 7.66
N GLU A 75 7.42 -19.98 7.55
CA GLU A 75 6.75 -20.22 6.27
C GLU A 75 6.76 -18.97 5.38
N LEU A 76 6.37 -17.81 5.93
CA LEU A 76 6.40 -16.53 5.23
C LEU A 76 7.79 -16.22 4.66
N PHE A 77 8.83 -16.31 5.48
CA PHE A 77 10.18 -15.92 5.08
C PHE A 77 10.77 -16.91 4.07
N SER A 78 10.51 -18.22 4.25
CA SER A 78 10.90 -19.24 3.27
C SER A 78 10.24 -18.99 1.93
N HIS A 79 8.92 -18.75 1.90
CA HIS A 79 8.21 -18.50 0.64
C HIS A 79 8.70 -17.27 -0.09
N ILE A 80 8.98 -16.17 0.62
CA ILE A 80 9.56 -14.97 -0.01
C ILE A 80 10.95 -15.30 -0.55
N LYS A 81 11.78 -16.02 0.23
CA LYS A 81 13.12 -16.41 -0.21
C LYS A 81 13.09 -17.27 -1.48
N ASP A 82 12.23 -18.28 -1.52
CA ASP A 82 12.10 -19.22 -2.64
C ASP A 82 11.61 -18.55 -3.93
N ASN A 83 10.91 -17.42 -3.80
CA ASN A 83 10.40 -16.62 -4.93
C ASN A 83 11.21 -15.33 -5.17
N SER A 84 12.33 -15.13 -4.45
CA SER A 84 13.22 -13.99 -4.67
C SER A 84 14.27 -14.34 -5.72
N GLU A 85 14.48 -13.45 -6.67
CA GLU A 85 15.49 -13.64 -7.74
C GLU A 85 16.92 -13.66 -7.21
N SER A 86 17.16 -13.00 -6.07
CA SER A 86 18.47 -12.91 -5.43
C SER A 86 18.34 -12.66 -3.93
N GLU A 87 19.44 -12.87 -3.19
CA GLU A 87 19.53 -12.51 -1.77
C GLU A 87 19.34 -10.99 -1.53
N ASN A 88 19.63 -10.14 -2.52
CA ASN A 88 19.32 -8.71 -2.42
C ASN A 88 17.82 -8.45 -2.44
N SER A 89 17.10 -9.05 -3.39
CA SER A 89 15.64 -8.92 -3.50
C SER A 89 14.95 -9.48 -2.26
N TYR A 90 15.41 -10.64 -1.76
CA TYR A 90 14.91 -11.19 -0.51
C TYR A 90 15.07 -10.22 0.66
N ARG A 91 16.27 -9.63 0.83
CA ARG A 91 16.52 -8.63 1.89
C ARG A 91 15.63 -7.39 1.75
N GLU A 92 15.37 -6.95 0.53
CA GLU A 92 14.50 -5.80 0.26
C GLU A 92 13.06 -6.10 0.69
N TYR A 93 12.50 -7.25 0.31
CA TYR A 93 11.17 -7.69 0.75
C TYR A 93 11.06 -7.75 2.27
N ILE A 94 12.02 -8.39 2.94
CA ILE A 94 12.01 -8.51 4.40
C ILE A 94 12.13 -7.13 5.06
N SER A 95 12.96 -6.24 4.52
CA SER A 95 13.09 -4.87 5.03
C SER A 95 11.77 -4.12 4.97
N LYS A 96 11.06 -4.19 3.84
CA LYS A 96 9.76 -3.53 3.65
C LYS A 96 8.67 -4.11 4.56
N ILE A 97 8.58 -5.44 4.65
CA ILE A 97 7.67 -6.10 5.60
C ILE A 97 7.91 -5.60 7.02
N ARG A 98 9.17 -5.57 7.47
CA ARG A 98 9.51 -5.09 8.81
C ARG A 98 9.20 -3.62 9.02
N GLY A 99 9.42 -2.78 8.02
CA GLY A 99 9.06 -1.36 8.03
C GLY A 99 7.55 -1.14 8.16
N SER A 100 6.74 -1.99 7.51
CA SER A 100 5.28 -1.88 7.51
C SER A 100 4.59 -2.23 8.85
N ILE A 101 5.30 -2.91 9.77
CA ILE A 101 4.72 -3.43 11.02
C ILE A 101 4.14 -2.33 11.93
N LEU A 102 4.72 -1.13 11.87
CA LEU A 102 4.31 -0.01 12.72
C LEU A 102 3.20 0.83 12.08
N ASP A 103 3.12 0.87 10.75
CA ASP A 103 2.40 1.94 10.05
C ASP A 103 1.35 1.43 9.04
N ALA A 104 1.36 0.14 8.65
CA ALA A 104 0.42 -0.41 7.66
C ALA A 104 -0.92 -0.81 8.29
N PHE A 105 -1.78 0.18 8.54
CA PHE A 105 -3.19 -0.03 8.88
C PHE A 105 -4.07 0.26 7.68
N TYR A 106 -4.75 -0.76 7.17
CA TYR A 106 -5.65 -0.62 6.03
C TYR A 106 -7.01 -0.06 6.46
N THR A 107 -7.57 0.82 5.62
CA THR A 107 -8.90 1.39 5.84
C THR A 107 -9.97 0.34 5.49
N PRO A 108 -10.96 0.06 6.37
CA PRO A 108 -12.04 -0.87 6.07
C PRO A 108 -12.86 -0.44 4.84
N THR A 109 -13.31 -1.42 4.05
CA THR A 109 -14.08 -1.19 2.82
C THR A 109 -15.36 -0.38 3.07
N GLU A 110 -16.01 -0.54 4.23
CA GLU A 110 -17.22 0.21 4.58
C GLU A 110 -16.94 1.72 4.68
N ILE A 111 -15.74 2.09 5.15
CA ILE A 111 -15.31 3.48 5.24
C ILE A 111 -15.01 4.04 3.85
N THR A 112 -14.26 3.31 3.02
CA THR A 112 -13.90 3.77 1.67
C THR A 112 -15.14 3.90 0.78
N GLN A 113 -16.09 2.97 0.88
CA GLN A 113 -17.39 3.05 0.20
C GLN A 113 -18.22 4.25 0.66
N SER A 114 -18.25 4.54 1.96
CA SER A 114 -18.99 5.69 2.50
C SER A 114 -18.41 7.02 2.01
N ILE A 115 -17.07 7.13 1.98
CA ILE A 115 -16.38 8.32 1.45
C ILE A 115 -16.66 8.46 -0.05
N ALA A 116 -16.56 7.37 -0.83
CA ALA A 116 -16.85 7.40 -2.26
C ALA A 116 -18.30 7.78 -2.58
N ALA A 117 -19.27 7.31 -1.79
CA ALA A 117 -20.67 7.70 -1.91
C ALA A 117 -20.85 9.20 -1.64
N ALA A 118 -20.28 9.71 -0.54
CA ALA A 118 -20.36 11.13 -0.19
C ALA A 118 -19.72 12.03 -1.28
N ILE A 119 -18.62 11.59 -1.88
CA ILE A 119 -17.98 12.28 -3.01
C ILE A 119 -18.90 12.29 -4.23
N THR A 120 -19.53 11.17 -4.56
CA THR A 120 -20.44 11.05 -5.70
C THR A 120 -21.67 11.96 -5.54
N ASP A 121 -22.18 12.10 -4.31
CA ASP A 121 -23.33 12.95 -3.97
C ASP A 121 -23.05 14.45 -4.12
N THR A 122 -21.78 14.88 -4.20
CA THR A 122 -21.44 16.28 -4.45
C THR A 122 -21.87 16.78 -5.84
N GLY A 123 -22.11 15.86 -6.79
CA GLY A 123 -22.39 16.19 -8.18
C GLY A 123 -21.17 16.67 -8.98
N ILE A 124 -19.97 16.65 -8.39
CA ILE A 124 -18.73 16.99 -9.10
C ILE A 124 -18.39 15.86 -10.08
N SER A 125 -18.18 16.23 -11.35
CA SER A 125 -17.75 15.27 -12.37
C SER A 125 -16.31 14.84 -12.12
N ILE A 126 -16.11 13.55 -11.86
CA ILE A 126 -14.80 12.94 -11.59
C ILE A 126 -14.45 12.01 -12.73
N SER A 127 -13.42 12.40 -13.48
CA SER A 127 -12.86 11.70 -14.64
C SER A 127 -11.41 11.24 -14.41
N SER A 128 -10.65 11.91 -13.54
CA SER A 128 -9.26 11.60 -13.20
C SER A 128 -9.07 11.49 -11.69
N ILE A 129 -8.58 10.34 -11.22
CA ILE A 129 -8.38 10.01 -9.81
C ILE A 129 -6.91 9.68 -9.56
N LEU A 130 -6.34 10.19 -8.47
CA LEU A 130 -5.02 9.81 -7.98
C LEU A 130 -5.13 9.28 -6.55
N GLU A 131 -4.56 8.10 -6.31
CA GLU A 131 -4.30 7.55 -4.97
C GLU A 131 -2.77 7.48 -4.74
N PRO A 132 -2.18 8.37 -3.93
CA PRO A 132 -0.72 8.53 -3.84
C PRO A 132 -0.02 7.48 -2.96
N SER A 133 -0.79 6.66 -2.23
CA SER A 133 -0.30 5.62 -1.31
C SER A 133 -1.33 4.50 -1.21
N ALA A 134 -1.49 3.76 -2.30
CA ALA A 134 -2.70 2.98 -2.54
C ALA A 134 -2.83 1.70 -1.72
N GLY A 135 -1.73 1.15 -1.19
CA GLY A 135 -1.76 -0.14 -0.54
C GLY A 135 -2.36 -1.18 -1.49
N VAL A 136 -3.40 -1.88 -1.04
CA VAL A 136 -4.15 -2.85 -1.86
C VAL A 136 -5.34 -2.24 -2.60
N GLY A 137 -5.44 -0.91 -2.69
CA GLY A 137 -6.39 -0.21 -3.57
C GLY A 137 -7.78 -0.04 -2.98
N ALA A 138 -7.90 0.09 -1.65
CA ALA A 138 -9.18 0.20 -0.98
C ALA A 138 -9.95 1.48 -1.36
N PHE A 139 -9.26 2.59 -1.69
CA PHE A 139 -9.92 3.84 -2.10
C PHE A 139 -10.17 3.92 -3.60
N ILE A 140 -9.40 3.23 -4.45
CA ILE A 140 -9.72 3.14 -5.88
C ILE A 140 -10.81 2.11 -6.20
N GLU A 141 -10.96 1.05 -5.40
CA GLU A 141 -11.95 -0.03 -5.64
C GLU A 141 -13.34 0.50 -6.00
N PRO A 142 -13.95 1.45 -5.24
CA PRO A 142 -15.29 1.96 -5.54
C PRO A 142 -15.43 2.66 -6.89
N PHE A 143 -14.33 3.07 -7.52
CA PHE A 143 -14.33 3.82 -8.77
C PHE A 143 -13.94 2.98 -10.00
N THR A 144 -13.40 1.78 -9.80
CA THR A 144 -12.85 0.91 -10.88
C THR A 144 -13.89 0.39 -11.88
N GLY A 145 -15.16 0.32 -11.48
CA GLY A 145 -16.27 -0.17 -12.33
C GLY A 145 -16.99 0.90 -13.15
N ILE A 146 -16.44 2.13 -13.24
CA ILE A 146 -17.12 3.26 -13.88
C ILE A 146 -16.33 3.70 -15.11
N ASP A 147 -16.94 3.49 -16.28
CA ASP A 147 -16.34 3.74 -17.59
C ASP A 147 -15.86 5.19 -17.76
N GLY A 148 -14.72 5.34 -18.46
CA GLY A 148 -14.16 6.65 -18.81
C GLY A 148 -13.36 7.34 -17.71
N ARG A 149 -13.15 6.69 -16.56
CA ARG A 149 -12.28 7.22 -15.49
C ARG A 149 -10.84 6.77 -15.65
N ARG A 150 -9.92 7.73 -15.61
CA ARG A 150 -8.49 7.48 -15.46
C ARG A 150 -8.18 7.39 -13.96
N ILE A 151 -7.67 6.25 -13.53
CA ILE A 151 -7.19 6.05 -12.16
C ILE A 151 -5.67 5.88 -12.21
N CYS A 152 -4.94 6.65 -11.41
CA CYS A 152 -3.52 6.50 -11.17
C CYS A 152 -3.29 6.17 -9.70
N ALA A 153 -2.51 5.14 -9.41
CA ALA A 153 -2.25 4.71 -8.04
C ALA A 153 -0.75 4.46 -7.84
N TYR A 154 -0.19 5.04 -6.79
CA TYR A 154 1.20 4.88 -6.40
C TYR A 154 1.31 3.93 -5.20
N GLU A 155 2.22 2.96 -5.28
CA GLU A 155 2.58 2.10 -4.16
C GLU A 155 4.09 1.85 -4.16
N GLN A 156 4.74 2.05 -3.03
CA GLN A 156 6.20 1.96 -2.87
C GLN A 156 6.67 0.59 -2.37
N ASP A 157 5.76 -0.24 -1.86
CA ASP A 157 6.06 -1.60 -1.41
C ASP A 157 5.88 -2.61 -2.55
N LEU A 158 6.96 -3.29 -2.90
CA LEU A 158 7.00 -4.22 -4.03
C LEU A 158 6.01 -5.39 -3.88
N LEU A 159 5.74 -5.91 -2.68
CA LEU A 159 4.78 -7.00 -2.51
C LEU A 159 3.33 -6.50 -2.64
N THR A 160 3.03 -5.41 -1.96
CA THR A 160 1.71 -4.80 -1.96
C THR A 160 1.33 -4.33 -3.36
N GLU A 161 2.29 -3.78 -4.09
CA GLU A 161 2.11 -3.35 -5.47
C GLU A 161 1.77 -4.50 -6.42
N LYS A 162 2.44 -5.66 -6.28
CA LYS A 162 2.11 -6.87 -7.06
C LYS A 162 0.68 -7.31 -6.82
N ILE A 163 0.23 -7.27 -5.57
CA ILE A 163 -1.15 -7.58 -5.20
C ILE A 163 -2.10 -6.56 -5.83
N LEU A 164 -1.80 -5.27 -5.69
CA LEU A 164 -2.57 -4.17 -6.25
C LEU A 164 -2.73 -4.27 -7.78
N LYS A 165 -1.65 -4.55 -8.50
CA LYS A 165 -1.66 -4.80 -9.95
C LYS A 165 -2.57 -5.96 -10.34
N ASN A 166 -2.53 -7.07 -9.61
CA ASN A 166 -3.38 -8.21 -9.89
C ASN A 166 -4.87 -7.93 -9.60
N LEU A 167 -5.16 -7.01 -8.67
CA LEU A 167 -6.53 -6.61 -8.36
C LEU A 167 -7.10 -5.58 -9.34
N TYR A 168 -6.31 -4.58 -9.76
CA TYR A 168 -6.83 -3.41 -10.48
C TYR A 168 -6.03 -2.98 -11.71
N GLY A 169 -4.99 -3.72 -12.11
CA GLY A 169 -4.12 -3.33 -13.23
C GLY A 169 -4.81 -3.24 -14.60
N SER A 170 -6.00 -3.85 -14.76
CA SER A 170 -6.85 -3.67 -15.94
C SER A 170 -7.64 -2.36 -15.95
N ASN A 171 -7.80 -1.71 -14.79
CA ASN A 171 -8.69 -0.57 -14.58
C ASN A 171 -7.95 0.70 -14.10
N ALA A 172 -6.68 0.57 -13.70
CA ALA A 172 -5.88 1.65 -13.14
C ALA A 172 -4.41 1.56 -13.59
N ASP A 173 -3.79 2.74 -13.73
CA ASP A 173 -2.33 2.89 -13.91
C ASP A 173 -1.64 2.75 -12.55
N ILE A 174 -1.14 1.55 -12.26
CA ILE A 174 -0.44 1.24 -11.01
C ILE A 174 1.07 1.47 -11.18
N ARG A 175 1.64 2.33 -10.33
CA ARG A 175 3.05 2.71 -10.37
C ARG A 175 3.77 2.23 -9.12
N ILE A 176 4.78 1.38 -9.31
CA ILE A 176 5.72 0.99 -8.27
C ILE A 176 6.75 2.09 -8.02
N ASP A 177 6.31 3.14 -7.35
CA ASP A 177 7.15 4.29 -7.08
C ASP A 177 6.63 5.03 -5.85
N SER A 178 7.48 5.87 -5.29
CA SER A 178 7.06 6.77 -4.23
C SER A 178 6.36 8.01 -4.80
N PHE A 179 5.42 8.56 -4.05
CA PHE A 179 4.75 9.82 -4.42
C PHE A 179 5.74 10.98 -4.60
N GLU A 180 6.89 10.97 -3.89
CA GLU A 180 7.93 11.98 -4.09
C GLU A 180 8.51 12.02 -5.50
N ASN A 181 8.51 10.90 -6.23
CA ASN A 181 9.09 10.82 -7.57
C ASN A 181 8.08 11.16 -8.68
N MET A 182 6.82 11.42 -8.33
CA MET A 182 5.81 11.83 -9.31
C MET A 182 6.24 13.10 -10.06
N HIS A 183 6.25 13.01 -11.39
CA HIS A 183 6.61 14.08 -12.32
C HIS A 183 5.85 15.38 -12.04
N GLU A 184 6.51 16.53 -12.17
CA GLU A 184 5.91 17.84 -11.90
C GLU A 184 4.71 18.12 -12.81
N GLU A 185 4.76 17.66 -14.06
CA GLU A 185 3.74 17.89 -15.09
C GLU A 185 2.48 17.05 -14.90
N ASP A 186 2.56 15.94 -14.16
CA ASP A 186 1.43 15.04 -13.91
C ASP A 186 0.48 15.68 -12.88
N THR A 187 -0.42 16.53 -13.37
CA THR A 187 -1.32 17.40 -12.60
C THR A 187 -2.73 17.38 -13.21
N GLY A 188 -3.68 18.06 -12.58
CA GLY A 188 -5.03 18.23 -13.11
C GLY A 188 -6.01 17.12 -12.70
N TYR A 189 -5.73 16.40 -11.62
CA TYR A 189 -6.62 15.36 -11.09
C TYR A 189 -7.92 15.99 -10.55
N ASP A 190 -9.06 15.35 -10.82
CA ASP A 190 -10.37 15.76 -10.31
C ASP A 190 -10.53 15.39 -8.84
N LEU A 191 -10.01 14.22 -8.48
CA LEU A 191 -10.06 13.66 -7.14
C LEU A 191 -8.68 13.14 -6.77
N ILE A 192 -8.20 13.52 -5.58
CA ILE A 192 -7.08 12.87 -4.93
C ILE A 192 -7.58 12.32 -3.61
N ILE A 193 -7.43 11.01 -3.44
CA ILE A 193 -8.07 10.26 -2.34
C ILE A 193 -7.11 9.22 -1.79
N GLY A 194 -7.20 8.90 -0.51
CA GLY A 194 -6.43 7.79 0.07
C GLY A 194 -6.26 7.87 1.58
N ASN A 195 -5.60 6.86 2.13
CA ASN A 195 -5.05 6.89 3.48
C ASN A 195 -3.55 7.20 3.37
N ILE A 196 -3.17 8.43 3.67
CA ILE A 196 -1.78 8.88 3.52
C ILE A 196 -0.94 8.47 4.73
N PRO A 197 0.37 8.23 4.56
CA PRO A 197 1.25 7.96 5.70
C PRO A 197 1.29 9.16 6.67
N PHE A 198 1.28 8.84 7.97
CA PHE A 198 1.44 9.80 9.06
C PHE A 198 2.75 9.58 9.82
N GLY A 199 3.36 10.68 10.26
CA GLY A 199 4.63 10.63 10.97
C GLY A 199 5.46 11.90 10.79
N THR A 200 6.60 11.95 11.49
CA THR A 200 7.55 13.07 11.47
C THR A 200 8.74 12.82 10.54
N THR A 201 8.64 11.82 9.67
CA THR A 201 9.68 11.53 8.68
C THR A 201 9.71 12.62 7.64
N SER A 202 10.87 13.25 7.43
CA SER A 202 11.08 14.23 6.36
C SER A 202 11.15 13.52 5.00
N ILE A 203 10.57 14.15 3.98
CA ILE A 203 10.57 13.65 2.61
C ILE A 203 11.56 14.45 1.77
N PHE A 204 12.41 13.74 1.03
CA PHE A 204 13.37 14.36 0.12
C PHE A 204 12.79 14.45 -1.29
N ASP A 205 12.12 15.56 -1.57
CA ASP A 205 11.71 15.95 -2.91
C ASP A 205 12.44 17.24 -3.30
N LEU A 206 13.17 17.21 -4.42
CA LEU A 206 13.95 18.33 -4.91
C LEU A 206 13.09 19.56 -5.22
N SER A 207 11.89 19.35 -5.75
CA SER A 207 10.94 20.42 -6.11
C SER A 207 10.39 21.14 -4.88
N TYR A 208 10.40 20.48 -3.72
CA TYR A 208 9.99 21.03 -2.43
C TYR A 208 11.17 21.59 -1.63
N SER A 209 12.35 20.98 -1.76
CA SER A 209 13.51 21.30 -0.91
C SER A 209 14.37 22.44 -1.45
N ARG A 210 14.46 22.63 -2.79
CA ARG A 210 15.38 23.60 -3.42
C ARG A 210 14.76 24.98 -3.72
N GLY A 211 13.45 25.15 -3.57
CA GLY A 211 12.74 26.39 -3.88
C GLY A 211 12.95 27.53 -2.86
N LYS A 212 12.36 28.69 -3.12
CA LYS A 212 12.20 29.78 -2.13
C LYS A 212 10.89 29.69 -1.35
N ASP A 213 10.01 28.77 -1.74
CA ASP A 213 8.73 28.55 -1.09
C ASP A 213 8.93 27.94 0.29
N GLN A 214 8.65 28.75 1.31
CA GLN A 214 8.79 28.34 2.70
C GLN A 214 7.74 27.31 3.11
N ALA A 215 6.55 27.33 2.50
CA ALA A 215 5.49 26.37 2.79
C ALA A 215 5.87 24.97 2.28
N ARG A 216 6.40 24.86 1.05
CA ARG A 216 6.89 23.57 0.52
C ARG A 216 8.04 22.99 1.34
N LYS A 217 9.00 23.82 1.75
CA LYS A 217 10.10 23.38 2.64
C LYS A 217 9.60 22.91 3.99
N PHE A 218 8.63 23.61 4.57
CA PHE A 218 8.04 23.23 5.84
C PHE A 218 7.25 21.93 5.72
N ALA A 219 6.43 21.80 4.67
CA ALA A 219 5.67 20.59 4.40
C ALA A 219 6.56 19.35 4.26
N ALA A 220 7.72 19.47 3.58
CA ALA A 220 8.68 18.39 3.43
C ALA A 220 9.31 17.87 4.75
N GLN A 221 9.09 18.55 5.90
CA GLN A 221 9.61 18.11 7.21
C GLN A 221 8.76 17.01 7.86
N SER A 222 7.55 16.76 7.37
CA SER A 222 6.73 15.63 7.82
C SER A 222 5.96 15.03 6.66
N VAL A 223 5.91 13.70 6.61
CA VAL A 223 5.33 12.97 5.48
C VAL A 223 3.87 13.36 5.20
N HIS A 224 3.04 13.48 6.22
CA HIS A 224 1.63 13.86 6.03
C HIS A 224 1.47 15.27 5.46
N ASN A 225 2.21 16.26 5.96
CA ASN A 225 2.14 17.63 5.44
C ASN A 225 2.61 17.69 3.98
N TYR A 226 3.68 16.96 3.68
CA TYR A 226 4.18 16.82 2.32
C TYR A 226 3.12 16.22 1.39
N PHE A 227 2.47 15.12 1.78
CA PHE A 227 1.42 14.47 1.00
C PHE A 227 0.23 15.41 0.77
N PHE A 228 -0.23 16.12 1.81
CA PHE A 228 -1.30 17.12 1.68
C PHE A 228 -0.95 18.23 0.69
N LEU A 229 0.23 18.84 0.81
CA LEU A 229 0.61 19.95 -0.05
C LEU A 229 0.87 19.49 -1.48
N LYS A 230 1.56 18.36 -1.69
CA LYS A 230 1.83 17.83 -3.03
C LYS A 230 0.57 17.35 -3.73
N ALA A 231 -0.33 16.70 -3.00
CA ALA A 231 -1.65 16.39 -3.54
C ALA A 231 -2.38 17.67 -3.99
N THR A 232 -2.36 18.73 -3.17
CA THR A 232 -2.96 20.01 -3.55
C THR A 232 -2.33 20.59 -4.83
N ASP A 233 -1.01 20.51 -4.99
CA ASP A 233 -0.32 20.91 -6.23
C ASP A 233 -0.72 20.06 -7.46
N LYS A 234 -1.14 18.80 -7.26
CA LYS A 234 -1.58 17.90 -8.34
C LYS A 234 -3.07 18.02 -8.67
N LEU A 235 -3.84 18.62 -7.78
CA LEU A 235 -5.29 18.77 -7.92
C LEU A 235 -5.62 19.90 -8.89
N ARG A 236 -6.63 19.73 -9.75
CA ARG A 236 -7.12 20.86 -10.54
C ARG A 236 -7.89 21.85 -9.67
N GLU A 237 -8.06 23.07 -10.18
CA GLU A 237 -8.98 24.03 -9.58
C GLU A 237 -10.40 23.45 -9.49
N GLY A 238 -11.02 23.56 -8.30
CA GLY A 238 -12.31 22.98 -8.00
C GLY A 238 -12.34 21.45 -7.95
N GLY A 239 -11.18 20.78 -7.85
CA GLY A 239 -11.08 19.35 -7.56
C GLY A 239 -11.34 19.04 -6.08
N LEU A 240 -11.41 17.76 -5.76
CA LEU A 240 -11.63 17.25 -4.40
C LEU A 240 -10.38 16.57 -3.84
N LEU A 241 -10.05 16.90 -2.60
CA LEU A 241 -9.04 16.21 -1.80
C LEU A 241 -9.74 15.49 -0.64
N ALA A 242 -9.55 14.18 -0.52
CA ALA A 242 -10.21 13.35 0.49
C ALA A 242 -9.22 12.38 1.15
N PHE A 243 -8.67 12.74 2.31
CA PHE A 243 -7.78 11.88 3.08
C PHE A 243 -8.42 11.41 4.38
N ASN A 244 -8.08 10.18 4.77
CA ASN A 244 -8.36 9.59 6.07
C ASN A 244 -7.11 9.66 6.95
#